data_AF-A0A2G6P3H2-F1
#
_entry.id   AF-A0A2G6P3H2-F1
#
_cell.length_a   1.000
_cell.length_b   1.000
_cell.length_c   1.000
_cell.angle_alpha   90.00
_cell.angle_beta   90.00
_cell.angle_gamma   90.00
#
_symmetry.space_group_name_H-M   'P 1'
#
loop_
_entity.id
_entity.type
_entity.pdbx_description
1 polymer ?
#
loop_
_entity_poly.entity_id
_entity_poly.type
_entity_poly.pdbx_seq_one_letter_code
_entity_poly.pdbx_strand_id
1 'polypeptide(L)'
;RSTGVMMHDYGCMLRAYRRRIVDAMLQCDERSTFIPILANSFAAATREIEVRHDSREHGGSRYSVVKLISLQFDLLTSMSTFPLRLLSFLGIFVSLLGIGFGTLLGILRLCYGPEWAEGGIFTLFAVLFVFIGFQFMGMGLLGEYLGRVYHDVRGRPRYFVEKRVG
;
A
#
# COMPACT_ATOMS: atom_id res chain seq x y z
N ARG A 1 -5.93 6.41 13.89
CA ARG A 1 -5.59 7.85 14.07
C ARG A 1 -4.09 7.99 13.82
N SER A 2 -3.66 8.38 12.60
CA SER A 2 -2.24 8.23 12.19
C SER A 2 -1.46 9.54 11.99
N THR A 3 -2.11 10.71 11.95
CA THR A 3 -1.41 11.97 11.63
C THR A 3 -1.74 13.17 12.53
N GLY A 4 -2.59 13.02 13.56
CA GLY A 4 -2.80 14.02 14.62
C GLY A 4 -3.43 15.36 14.20
N VAL A 5 -3.40 15.74 12.93
CA VAL A 5 -3.88 17.01 12.40
C VAL A 5 -4.77 16.73 11.18
N MET A 6 -6.02 17.16 11.26
CA MET A 6 -6.96 17.15 10.14
C MET A 6 -6.64 18.33 9.23
N MET A 7 -5.96 18.09 8.11
CA MET A 7 -5.86 19.05 7.00
C MET A 7 -6.95 18.73 5.98
N HIS A 8 -7.66 19.76 5.51
CA HIS A 8 -8.75 19.63 4.56
C HIS A 8 -8.23 19.46 3.12
N ASP A 9 -7.02 19.96 2.83
CA ASP A 9 -6.39 19.87 1.52
C ASP A 9 -4.89 19.53 1.59
N TYR A 10 -4.59 18.24 1.59
CA TYR A 10 -3.22 17.73 1.46
C TYR A 10 -2.63 17.90 0.05
N GLY A 11 -3.42 18.33 -0.94
CA GLY A 11 -3.03 18.49 -2.34
C GLY A 11 -2.49 19.88 -2.70
N CYS A 12 -2.84 20.92 -1.93
CA CYS A 12 -2.42 22.31 -2.18
C CYS A 12 -0.89 22.48 -2.15
N MET A 13 -0.26 22.77 -3.29
CA MET A 13 1.21 22.87 -3.38
C MET A 13 1.81 24.14 -2.78
N LEU A 14 0.99 25.18 -2.52
CA LEU A 14 1.43 26.42 -1.90
C LEU A 14 1.57 26.21 -0.38
N ARG A 15 2.81 26.12 0.11
CA ARG A 15 3.10 25.81 1.51
C ARG A 15 4.26 26.66 2.03
N ALA A 16 4.21 26.98 3.31
CA ALA A 16 5.26 27.67 4.03
C ALA A 16 5.74 26.81 5.21
N TYR A 17 7.04 26.58 5.30
CA TYR A 17 7.65 25.80 6.37
C TYR A 17 8.61 26.65 7.18
N ARG A 18 8.64 26.46 8.50
CA ARG A 18 9.68 27.03 9.35
C ARG A 18 11.00 26.30 9.08
N ARG A 19 12.13 27.02 9.14
CA ARG A 19 13.47 26.47 8.85
C ARG A 19 13.78 25.19 9.64
N ARG A 20 13.47 25.17 10.95
CA ARG A 20 13.64 23.98 11.81
C ARG A 20 12.93 22.72 11.28
N ILE A 21 11.75 22.87 10.65
CA ILE A 21 11.01 21.73 10.08
C ILE A 21 11.73 21.24 8.82
N VAL A 22 12.20 22.15 7.97
CA VAL A 22 12.97 21.81 6.77
C VAL A 22 14.28 21.10 7.15
N ASP A 23 14.99 21.60 8.16
CA ASP A 23 16.23 20.98 8.63
C ASP A 23 15.98 19.56 9.18
N ALA A 24 14.89 19.34 9.90
CA ALA A 24 14.49 18.00 10.37
C ALA A 24 14.13 17.07 9.22
N MET A 25 13.41 17.55 8.21
CA MET A 25 13.07 16.76 7.03
C MET A 25 14.32 16.37 6.21
N LEU A 26 15.32 17.25 6.14
CA LEU A 26 16.59 16.97 5.45
C LEU A 26 17.44 15.92 6.17
N GLN A 27 17.18 15.64 7.45
CA GLN A 27 17.83 14.57 8.22
C GLN A 27 17.14 13.22 8.04
N CYS A 28 15.98 13.16 7.39
CA CYS A 28 15.28 11.91 7.09
C CYS A 28 15.81 11.31 5.78
N ASP A 29 16.28 10.07 5.84
CA ASP A 29 16.72 9.30 4.66
C ASP A 29 15.56 8.66 3.87
N GLU A 30 14.31 8.98 4.21
CA GLU A 30 13.11 8.40 3.58
C GLU A 30 12.89 8.90 2.15
N ARG A 31 12.91 7.99 1.18
CA ARG A 31 12.76 8.30 -0.24
C ARG A 31 11.31 8.52 -0.67
N SER A 32 10.36 7.87 0.00
CA SER A 32 8.92 8.01 -0.26
C SER A 32 8.39 9.30 0.39
N THR A 33 8.64 10.43 -0.26
CA THR A 33 8.37 11.73 0.35
C THR A 33 7.01 12.28 -0.09
N PHE A 34 5.96 11.94 0.66
CA PHE A 34 4.80 12.84 0.72
C PHE A 34 5.18 14.00 1.66
N ILE A 35 5.86 15.01 1.10
CA ILE A 35 6.42 16.18 1.79
C ILE A 35 5.47 16.77 2.86
N PRO A 36 4.14 16.91 2.60
CA PRO A 36 3.21 17.44 3.60
C PRO A 36 3.02 16.55 4.83
N ILE A 37 3.05 15.23 4.66
CA ILE A 37 2.90 14.28 5.77
C ILE A 37 4.17 14.30 6.63
N LEU A 38 5.34 14.27 5.98
CA LEU A 38 6.62 14.36 6.68
C LEU A 38 6.78 15.70 7.41
N ALA A 39 6.38 16.82 6.80
CA ALA A 39 6.42 18.11 7.48
C ALA A 39 5.48 18.15 8.70
N ASN A 40 4.30 17.54 8.61
CA ASN A 40 3.33 17.50 9.71
C ASN A 40 3.78 16.61 10.87
N SER A 41 4.55 15.54 10.65
CA SER A 41 5.05 14.70 11.74
C SER A 41 6.02 15.45 12.67
N PHE A 42 6.73 16.45 12.13
CA PHE A 42 7.65 17.31 12.89
C PHE A 42 7.02 18.65 13.31
N ALA A 43 5.83 18.99 12.82
CA ALA A 43 5.16 20.24 13.14
C ALA A 43 4.42 20.14 14.47
N ALA A 44 4.75 21.02 15.42
CA ALA A 44 3.99 21.14 16.67
C ALA A 44 2.63 21.81 16.49
N ALA A 45 2.48 22.65 15.47
CA ALA A 45 1.24 23.34 15.11
C ALA A 45 1.20 23.60 13.61
N THR A 46 0.08 23.24 12.99
CA THR A 46 -0.18 23.44 11.57
C THR A 46 -1.46 24.25 11.41
N ARG A 47 -1.46 25.20 10.47
CA ARG A 47 -2.63 26.04 10.16
C ARG A 47 -2.85 26.06 8.66
N GLU A 48 -4.11 25.93 8.26
CA GLU A 48 -4.53 26.13 6.87
C GLU A 48 -4.98 27.57 6.69
N ILE A 49 -4.61 28.16 5.55
CA ILE A 49 -5.07 29.47 5.11
C ILE A 49 -5.78 29.23 3.79
N GLU A 50 -7.03 29.68 3.69
CA GLU A 50 -7.79 29.55 2.45
C GLU A 50 -7.14 30.40 1.37
N VAL A 51 -6.81 29.78 0.24
CA VAL A 51 -6.25 30.45 -0.92
C VAL A 51 -7.17 30.21 -2.09
N ARG A 52 -7.60 31.31 -2.72
CA ARG A 52 -8.42 31.25 -3.92
C ARG A 52 -7.56 30.73 -5.07
N HIS A 53 -7.90 29.56 -5.58
CA HIS A 53 -7.28 29.02 -6.78
C HIS A 53 -7.98 29.63 -7.99
N ASP A 54 -7.21 30.25 -8.88
CA ASP A 54 -7.76 30.77 -10.11
C ASP A 54 -8.05 29.63 -11.10
N SER A 55 -9.03 29.84 -11.98
CA SER A 55 -9.30 28.87 -13.03
C SER A 55 -8.09 28.77 -13.96
N ARG A 56 -7.63 27.54 -14.26
CA ARG A 56 -6.54 27.35 -15.21
C ARG A 56 -6.92 27.95 -16.56
N GLU A 57 -6.15 28.93 -17.02
CA GLU A 57 -6.38 29.52 -18.35
C GLU A 57 -5.88 28.64 -19.50
N HIS A 58 -4.95 27.71 -19.25
CA HIS A 58 -4.36 26.85 -20.27
C HIS A 58 -4.09 25.41 -19.78
N GLY A 59 -4.42 24.42 -20.60
CA GLY A 59 -4.11 23.00 -20.42
C GLY A 59 -5.24 22.14 -19.83
N GLY A 60 -5.33 20.88 -20.27
CA GLY A 60 -6.30 19.90 -19.75
C GLY A 60 -5.92 19.31 -18.39
N SER A 61 -6.90 18.73 -17.68
CA SER A 61 -6.63 17.99 -16.43
C SER A 61 -5.69 16.81 -16.71
N ARG A 62 -4.55 16.76 -16.00
CA ARG A 62 -3.61 15.62 -16.04
C ARG A 62 -4.00 14.48 -15.09
N TYR A 63 -5.16 14.58 -14.43
CA TYR A 63 -5.68 13.56 -13.52
C TYR A 63 -6.78 12.76 -14.23
N SER A 64 -6.46 11.50 -14.59
CA SER A 64 -7.49 10.53 -14.94
C SER A 64 -7.97 9.81 -13.67
N VAL A 65 -9.23 9.38 -13.65
CA VAL A 65 -9.82 8.64 -12.52
C VAL A 65 -9.01 7.38 -12.18
N VAL A 66 -8.46 6.71 -13.21
CA VAL A 66 -7.55 5.57 -13.05
C VAL A 66 -6.27 5.95 -12.30
N LYS A 67 -5.69 7.11 -12.63
CA LYS A 67 -4.47 7.62 -11.98
C LYS A 67 -4.71 8.01 -10.53
N LEU A 68 -5.92 8.45 -10.17
CA LEU A 68 -6.32 8.73 -8.79
C LEU A 68 -6.50 7.45 -7.97
N ILE A 69 -7.09 6.39 -8.56
CA ILE A 69 -7.20 5.08 -7.91
C ILE A 69 -5.82 4.47 -7.68
N SER A 70 -4.95 4.47 -8.70
CA SER A 70 -3.56 4.02 -8.55
C SER A 70 -2.81 4.83 -7.50
N LEU A 71 -2.99 6.15 -7.45
CA LEU A 71 -2.38 7.01 -6.43
C LEU A 71 -2.86 6.65 -5.01
N GLN A 72 -4.14 6.31 -4.85
CA GLN A 72 -4.69 5.92 -3.56
C GLN A 72 -4.12 4.57 -3.09
N PHE A 73 -3.98 3.59 -3.99
CA PHE A 73 -3.28 2.33 -3.71
C PHE A 73 -1.81 2.59 -3.37
N ASP A 74 -1.10 3.42 -4.13
CA ASP A 74 0.29 3.77 -3.84
C ASP A 74 0.48 4.47 -2.49
N LEU A 75 -0.48 5.32 -2.09
CA LEU A 75 -0.47 5.98 -0.79
C LEU A 75 -0.75 5.00 0.36
N LEU A 76 -1.72 4.08 0.19
CA LEU A 76 -2.03 3.05 1.19
C LEU A 76 -0.86 2.08 1.37
N THR A 77 -0.19 1.70 0.29
CA THR A 77 0.96 0.78 0.31
C THR A 77 2.25 1.46 0.78
N SER A 78 2.47 2.75 0.47
CA SER A 78 3.70 3.45 0.85
C SER A 78 3.77 3.91 2.31
N MET A 79 2.62 4.15 2.96
CA MET A 79 2.58 4.73 4.31
C MET A 79 2.19 3.71 5.39
N SER A 80 1.88 2.46 5.04
CA SER A 80 1.37 1.49 6.03
C SER A 80 1.68 0.04 5.69
N THR A 81 2.02 -0.74 6.72
CA THR A 81 2.07 -2.21 6.70
C THR A 81 0.68 -2.85 6.90
N PHE A 82 -0.37 -2.04 7.02
CA PHE A 82 -1.74 -2.49 7.19
C PHE A 82 -2.22 -3.46 6.09
N PRO A 83 -1.96 -3.23 4.78
CA PRO A 83 -2.35 -4.16 3.72
C PRO A 83 -1.72 -5.54 3.88
N LEU A 84 -0.42 -5.58 4.17
CA LEU A 84 0.32 -6.83 4.46
C LEU A 84 -0.25 -7.53 5.70
N ARG A 85 -0.55 -6.79 6.76
CA ARG A 85 -1.08 -7.35 8.00
C ARG A 85 -2.49 -7.91 7.80
N LEU A 86 -3.35 -7.22 7.06
CA LEU A 86 -4.69 -7.69 6.71
C LEU A 86 -4.61 -8.98 5.88
N LEU A 87 -3.74 -9.02 4.86
CA LEU A 87 -3.50 -10.21 4.06
C LEU A 87 -2.98 -11.37 4.92
N SER A 88 -2.11 -11.09 5.89
CA SER A 88 -1.60 -12.10 6.83
C SER A 88 -2.71 -12.68 7.70
N PHE A 89 -3.61 -11.84 8.23
CA PHE A 89 -4.78 -12.30 8.99
C PHE A 89 -5.75 -13.11 8.12
N LEU A 90 -6.02 -12.65 6.89
CA LEU A 90 -6.80 -13.40 5.90
C LEU A 90 -6.17 -14.76 5.61
N GLY A 91 -4.85 -14.82 5.45
CA GLY A 91 -4.11 -16.07 5.23
C GLY A 91 -4.27 -17.05 6.39
N ILE A 92 -4.19 -16.57 7.64
CA ILE A 92 -4.42 -17.40 8.84
C ILE A 92 -5.86 -17.91 8.86
N PHE A 93 -6.84 -17.04 8.62
CA PHE A 93 -8.25 -17.42 8.60
C PHE A 93 -8.55 -18.46 7.53
N VAL A 94 -8.04 -18.25 6.32
CA VAL A 94 -8.14 -19.17 5.19
C VAL A 94 -7.46 -20.51 5.51
N SER A 95 -6.29 -20.49 6.14
CA SER A 95 -5.58 -21.70 6.55
C SER A 95 -6.38 -22.53 7.56
N LEU A 96 -6.99 -21.88 8.57
CA LEU A 96 -7.86 -22.54 9.54
C LEU A 96 -9.08 -23.18 8.88
N LEU A 97 -9.73 -22.46 7.95
CA LEU A 97 -10.84 -23.02 7.16
C LEU A 97 -10.37 -24.20 6.29
N GLY A 98 -9.20 -24.11 5.68
CA GLY A 98 -8.62 -25.18 4.88
C GLY A 98 -8.32 -26.44 5.69
N ILE A 99 -7.75 -26.29 6.90
CA ILE A 99 -7.53 -27.41 7.83
C ILE A 99 -8.86 -28.03 8.27
N GLY A 100 -9.84 -27.20 8.63
CA GLY A 100 -11.18 -27.67 9.01
C GLY A 100 -11.86 -28.44 7.88
N PHE A 101 -11.84 -27.88 6.67
CA PHE A 101 -12.41 -28.52 5.48
C PHE A 101 -11.67 -29.81 5.11
N GLY A 102 -10.34 -29.82 5.13
CA GLY A 102 -9.53 -31.02 4.89
C GLY A 102 -9.79 -32.13 5.92
N THR A 103 -9.96 -31.78 7.19
CA THR A 103 -10.32 -32.72 8.25
C THR A 103 -11.70 -33.32 8.02
N LEU A 104 -12.68 -32.48 7.67
CA LEU A 104 -14.04 -32.90 7.34
C LEU A 104 -14.07 -33.86 6.14
N LEU A 105 -13.33 -33.55 5.07
CA LEU A 105 -13.17 -34.45 3.92
C LEU A 105 -12.50 -35.78 4.31
N GLY A 106 -11.49 -35.73 5.20
CA GLY A 106 -10.84 -36.92 5.73
C GLY A 106 -11.81 -37.84 6.48
N ILE A 107 -12.64 -37.27 7.36
CA ILE A 107 -13.66 -38.01 8.11
C ILE A 107 -14.70 -38.62 7.16
N LEU A 108 -15.21 -37.82 6.21
CA LEU A 108 -16.20 -38.29 5.24
C LEU A 108 -15.66 -39.44 4.38
N ARG A 109 -14.39 -39.37 3.97
CA ARG A 109 -13.73 -40.47 3.25
C ARG A 109 -13.65 -41.75 4.08
N LEU A 110 -13.40 -41.65 5.39
CA LEU A 110 -13.36 -42.83 6.27
C LEU A 110 -14.76 -43.43 6.49
N CYS A 111 -15.80 -42.61 6.58
CA CYS A 111 -17.17 -43.07 6.79
C CYS A 111 -17.85 -43.64 5.53
N TYR A 112 -17.67 -42.98 4.38
CA TYR A 112 -18.36 -43.32 3.12
C TYR A 112 -17.51 -44.12 2.13
N GLY A 113 -16.24 -44.37 2.46
CA GLY A 113 -15.33 -45.17 1.64
C GLY A 113 -14.70 -44.40 0.46
N PRO A 114 -13.81 -45.07 -0.30
CA PRO A 114 -13.03 -44.44 -1.37
C PRO A 114 -13.83 -44.02 -2.59
N GLU A 115 -14.92 -44.72 -2.95
CA GLU A 115 -15.72 -44.40 -4.14
C GLU A 115 -16.44 -43.04 -4.03
N TRP A 116 -16.85 -42.65 -2.81
CA TRP A 116 -17.41 -41.32 -2.57
C TRP A 116 -16.38 -40.21 -2.82
N ALA A 117 -15.11 -40.47 -2.51
CA ALA A 117 -14.04 -39.48 -2.68
C ALA A 117 -13.68 -39.23 -4.16
N GLU A 118 -13.86 -40.22 -5.04
CA GLU A 118 -13.59 -40.07 -6.48
C GLU A 118 -14.58 -39.10 -7.16
N GLY A 119 -15.84 -39.08 -6.73
CA GLY A 119 -16.83 -38.12 -7.22
C GLY A 119 -16.52 -36.66 -6.85
N GLY A 120 -15.69 -36.45 -5.81
CA GLY A 120 -15.31 -35.13 -5.29
C GLY A 120 -14.05 -34.52 -5.94
N ILE A 121 -13.44 -35.16 -6.93
CA ILE A 121 -12.16 -34.71 -7.50
C ILE A 121 -12.29 -33.31 -8.15
N PHE A 122 -13.38 -33.04 -8.86
CA PHE A 122 -13.60 -31.75 -9.51
C PHE A 122 -13.77 -30.59 -8.52
N THR A 123 -14.49 -30.82 -7.41
CA THR A 123 -14.62 -29.82 -6.34
C THR A 123 -13.30 -29.58 -5.63
N LEU A 124 -12.48 -30.62 -5.45
CA LEU A 124 -11.13 -30.52 -4.91
C LEU A 124 -10.21 -29.65 -5.78
N PHE A 125 -10.21 -29.87 -7.11
CA PHE A 125 -9.46 -29.04 -8.04
C PHE A 125 -9.96 -27.59 -8.09
N ALA A 126 -11.27 -27.38 -8.05
CA ALA A 126 -11.83 -26.02 -8.02
C ALA A 126 -11.34 -25.26 -6.77
N VAL A 127 -11.42 -25.88 -5.59
CA VAL A 127 -10.94 -25.31 -4.33
C VAL A 127 -9.42 -25.07 -4.38
N LEU A 128 -8.66 -26.03 -4.90
CA LEU A 128 -7.21 -25.90 -5.05
C LEU A 128 -6.83 -24.70 -5.93
N PHE A 129 -7.43 -24.55 -7.11
CA PHE A 129 -7.13 -23.43 -8.00
C PHE A 129 -7.49 -22.08 -7.41
N VAL A 130 -8.59 -22.00 -6.64
CA VAL A 130 -8.94 -20.79 -5.89
C VAL A 130 -7.83 -20.45 -4.89
N PHE A 131 -7.35 -21.41 -4.09
CA PHE A 131 -6.26 -21.16 -3.14
C PHE A 131 -4.95 -20.77 -3.83
N ILE A 132 -4.60 -21.41 -4.94
CA ILE A 132 -3.41 -21.07 -5.73
C ILE A 132 -3.53 -19.62 -6.26
N GLY A 133 -4.70 -19.22 -6.75
CA GLY A 133 -4.97 -17.84 -7.19
C GLY A 133 -4.76 -16.82 -6.06
N PHE A 134 -5.30 -17.08 -4.87
CA PHE A 134 -5.07 -16.24 -3.69
C PHE A 134 -3.59 -16.16 -3.29
N GLN A 135 -2.87 -17.28 -3.40
CA GLN A 135 -1.45 -17.33 -3.06
C GLN A 135 -0.60 -16.51 -4.04
N PHE A 136 -0.89 -16.57 -5.35
CA PHE A 136 -0.25 -15.70 -6.33
C PHE A 136 -0.57 -14.22 -6.12
N MET A 137 -1.81 -13.90 -5.75
CA MET A 137 -2.19 -12.52 -5.37
C MET A 137 -1.36 -12.03 -4.18
N GLY A 138 -1.18 -12.89 -3.16
CA GLY A 138 -0.35 -12.58 -2.01
C GLY A 138 1.14 -12.41 -2.36
N MET A 139 1.68 -13.27 -3.23
CA MET A 139 3.04 -13.12 -3.76
C MET A 139 3.23 -11.83 -4.56
N GLY A 140 2.23 -11.42 -5.35
CA GLY A 140 2.26 -10.15 -6.08
C GLY A 140 2.38 -8.95 -5.15
N LEU A 141 1.57 -8.90 -4.09
CA LEU A 141 1.64 -7.85 -3.08
C LEU A 141 3.00 -7.84 -2.36
N LEU A 142 3.49 -9.01 -1.95
CA LEU A 142 4.82 -9.15 -1.35
C LEU A 142 5.93 -8.65 -2.28
N GLY A 143 5.84 -8.93 -3.58
CA GLY A 143 6.76 -8.44 -4.60
C GLY A 143 6.76 -6.91 -4.70
N GLU A 144 5.59 -6.27 -4.62
CA GLU A 144 5.46 -4.80 -4.62
C GLU A 144 6.14 -4.17 -3.40
N TYR A 145 5.93 -4.73 -2.21
CA TYR A 145 6.60 -4.28 -0.99
C TYR A 145 8.11 -4.51 -1.03
N LEU A 146 8.55 -5.69 -1.48
CA LEU A 146 9.96 -6.01 -1.62
C LEU A 146 10.63 -5.09 -2.64
N GLY A 147 9.94 -4.75 -3.73
CA GLY A 147 10.40 -3.77 -4.72
C GLY A 147 10.62 -2.39 -4.11
N ARG A 148 9.70 -1.91 -3.27
CA ARG A 148 9.87 -0.63 -2.55
C ARG A 148 11.07 -0.67 -1.61
N VAL A 149 11.19 -1.72 -0.79
CA VAL A 149 12.35 -1.92 0.10
C VAL A 149 13.65 -1.96 -0.70
N TYR A 150 13.66 -2.68 -1.83
CA TYR A 150 14.82 -2.72 -2.72
C TYR A 150 15.18 -1.33 -3.26
N HIS A 151 14.20 -0.53 -3.68
CA HIS A 151 14.42 0.85 -4.13
C HIS A 151 14.98 1.75 -3.01
N ASP A 152 14.54 1.55 -1.77
CA ASP A 152 15.04 2.29 -0.60
C ASP A 152 16.49 1.94 -0.27
N VAL A 153 16.81 0.64 -0.23
CA VAL A 153 18.15 0.11 0.07
C VAL A 153 19.16 0.41 -1.05
N ARG A 154 18.73 0.53 -2.31
CA ARG A 154 19.63 0.73 -3.47
C ARG A 154 20.44 2.03 -3.42
N GLY A 155 20.15 2.96 -2.50
CA GLY A 155 21.07 4.06 -2.19
C GLY A 155 21.21 5.14 -3.27
N ARG A 156 20.61 4.99 -4.47
CA ARG A 156 20.89 5.87 -5.62
C ARG A 156 20.49 7.32 -5.35
N PRO A 157 21.37 8.31 -5.58
CA PRO A 157 21.01 9.72 -5.37
C PRO A 157 19.82 10.12 -6.26
N ARG A 158 18.87 10.91 -5.72
CA ARG A 158 17.63 11.30 -6.42
C ARG A 158 17.89 12.14 -7.67
N TYR A 159 18.96 12.92 -7.65
CA TYR A 159 19.40 13.76 -8.73
C TYR A 159 20.91 13.92 -8.65
N PHE A 160 21.52 14.24 -9.78
CA PHE A 160 22.91 14.67 -9.85
C PHE A 160 22.92 16.15 -10.22
N VAL A 161 23.74 16.95 -9.53
CA VAL A 161 23.89 18.37 -9.86
C VAL A 161 24.93 18.50 -10.95
N GLU A 162 24.49 18.82 -12.17
CA GLU A 162 25.39 18.96 -13.32
C GLU A 162 26.23 20.25 -13.24
N LYS A 163 25.62 21.37 -12.85
CA LYS A 163 26.31 22.66 -12.71
C LYS A 163 25.63 23.51 -11.64
N ARG A 164 26.42 24.17 -10.80
CA ARG A 164 25.96 25.28 -9.96
C ARG A 164 26.32 26.59 -10.66
N VAL A 165 25.33 27.42 -10.92
CA VAL A 165 25.54 28.78 -11.40
C VAL A 165 25.43 29.69 -10.17
N GLY A 166 26.51 30.39 -9.87
CA GLY A 166 26.62 31.38 -8.79
C GLY A 166 26.91 32.74 -9.37
#